data_AF-A0AAN5BZJ0-F1
#
_entry.id   AF-A0AAN5BZJ0-F1
#
_cell.length_a   1.000
_cell.length_b   1.000
_cell.length_c   1.000
_cell.angle_alpha   90.00
_cell.angle_beta   90.00
_cell.angle_gamma   90.00
#
_symmetry.space_group_name_H-M   'P 1'
#
loop_
_entity.id
_entity.type
_entity.pdbx_description
1 polymer ?
#
loop_
_entity_poly.entity_id
_entity_poly.type
_entity_poly.pdbx_seq_one_letter_code
_entity_poly.pdbx_strand_id
1 'polypeptide(L)'
;MAALWMARCGVKTRIIDARATKVFRGHADGMQTGTLEIFDSFGIRALLDGMKAFDGLEVERGVLATAINIDEAGIHDPKAHAIKLTVRHLTDKELAAASTPDTIPQPGDFNYNSADEPYLKRKVAGKEGRTEVIHARFVIGADGSRSWTRSALGFDFLGDDGEEDVGGILDCIATSNFRK
;
A
#
# COMPACT_ATOMS: atom_id res chain seq x y z
N MET A 1 -2.83 8.22 0.82
CA MET A 1 -3.23 9.54 0.28
C MET A 1 -4.24 9.47 -0.85
N ALA A 2 -3.96 8.80 -1.98
CA ALA A 2 -4.91 8.77 -3.11
C ALA A 2 -6.32 8.30 -2.71
N ALA A 3 -6.41 7.16 -2.02
CA ALA A 3 -7.69 6.63 -1.57
C ALA A 3 -8.44 7.55 -0.59
N LEU A 4 -7.71 8.26 0.27
CA LEU A 4 -8.28 9.24 1.20
C LEU A 4 -8.96 10.40 0.47
N TRP A 5 -8.32 10.93 -0.59
CA TRP A 5 -8.91 11.95 -1.45
C TRP A 5 -10.17 11.43 -2.15
N MET A 6 -10.12 10.22 -2.70
CA MET A 6 -11.27 9.63 -3.39
C MET A 6 -12.46 9.42 -2.43
N ALA A 7 -12.19 8.95 -1.21
CA ALA A 7 -13.18 8.84 -0.15
C ALA A 7 -13.79 10.19 0.22
N ARG A 8 -12.96 11.23 0.40
CA ARG A 8 -13.42 12.60 0.68
C ARG A 8 -14.32 13.15 -0.44
N CYS A 9 -14.04 12.79 -1.70
CA CYS A 9 -14.86 13.18 -2.85
C CYS A 9 -16.10 12.30 -3.06
N GLY A 10 -16.37 11.32 -2.20
CA GLY A 10 -17.51 10.40 -2.33
C GLY A 10 -17.37 9.41 -3.49
N VAL A 11 -16.16 9.15 -3.96
CA VAL A 11 -15.89 8.16 -5.01
C VAL A 11 -15.71 6.79 -4.36
N LYS A 12 -16.53 5.81 -4.78
CA LYS A 12 -16.41 4.42 -4.33
C LYS A 12 -15.01 3.89 -4.66
N THR A 13 -14.24 3.62 -3.62
CA THR A 13 -12.82 3.29 -3.71
C THR A 13 -12.54 1.93 -3.08
N ARG A 14 -11.68 1.15 -3.72
CA ARG A 14 -11.17 -0.13 -3.20
C ARG A 14 -9.65 -0.08 -3.20
N ILE A 15 -9.03 -0.55 -2.13
CA ILE A 15 -7.57 -0.58 -1.98
C ILE A 15 -7.14 -2.04 -1.80
N ILE A 16 -6.18 -2.48 -2.60
CA ILE A 16 -5.59 -3.82 -2.51
C ILE A 16 -4.10 -3.73 -2.23
N ASP A 17 -3.57 -4.69 -1.49
CA ASP A 17 -2.15 -4.81 -1.16
C ASP A 17 -1.77 -6.30 -1.17
N ALA A 18 -0.64 -6.65 -1.79
CA ALA A 18 -0.17 -8.02 -1.88
C ALA A 18 0.39 -8.55 -0.54
N ARG A 19 0.81 -7.66 0.37
CA ARG A 19 1.38 -8.03 1.66
C ARG A 19 0.32 -8.66 2.57
N ALA A 20 0.74 -9.60 3.41
CA ALA A 20 -0.14 -10.24 4.39
C ALA A 20 -0.52 -9.30 5.55
N THR A 21 0.38 -8.39 5.94
CA THR A 21 0.25 -7.56 7.14
C THR A 21 0.52 -6.08 6.84
N LYS A 22 0.22 -5.21 7.80
CA LYS A 22 0.68 -3.80 7.77
C LYS A 22 2.21 -3.77 7.85
N VAL A 23 2.82 -2.77 7.21
CA VAL A 23 4.25 -2.50 7.38
C VAL A 23 4.48 -1.88 8.75
N PHE A 24 5.24 -2.57 9.61
CA PHE A 24 5.56 -2.11 10.97
C PHE A 24 6.86 -1.33 11.04
N ARG A 25 7.85 -1.75 10.24
CA ARG A 25 9.11 -1.05 10.05
C ARG A 25 9.17 -0.57 8.61
N GLY A 26 8.74 0.68 8.43
CA GLY A 26 8.87 1.37 7.16
C GLY A 26 10.32 1.81 6.95
N HIS A 27 10.67 2.10 5.70
CA HIS A 27 11.98 2.69 5.37
C HIS A 27 11.98 4.22 5.44
N ALA A 28 10.83 4.83 5.76
CA ALA A 28 10.61 6.26 5.70
C ALA A 28 10.06 6.77 7.04
N ASP A 29 10.66 7.86 7.49
CA ASP A 29 10.55 8.45 8.82
C ASP A 29 10.50 9.99 8.75
N GLY A 30 11.03 10.59 7.68
CA GLY A 30 10.93 12.02 7.42
C GLY A 30 9.57 12.47 6.87
N MET A 31 9.00 13.52 7.45
CA MET A 31 7.86 14.25 6.91
C MET A 31 8.23 15.71 6.64
N GLN A 32 7.94 16.20 5.43
CA GLN A 32 8.16 17.60 5.08
C GLN A 32 6.99 18.48 5.54
N THR A 33 7.25 19.78 5.74
CA THR A 33 6.24 20.76 6.18
C THR A 33 5.00 20.76 5.28
N GLY A 34 5.18 20.73 3.96
CA GLY A 34 4.06 20.65 3.02
C GLY A 34 3.21 19.38 3.17
N THR A 35 3.80 18.27 3.62
CA THR A 35 3.03 17.05 3.96
C THR A 35 2.19 17.25 5.22
N LEU A 36 2.73 17.95 6.22
CA LEU A 36 2.00 18.27 7.45
C LEU A 36 0.83 19.23 7.19
N GLU A 37 1.02 20.22 6.32
CA GLU A 37 -0.05 21.12 5.86
C GLU A 37 -1.18 20.35 5.16
N ILE A 38 -0.82 19.36 4.32
CA ILE A 38 -1.82 18.47 3.71
C ILE A 38 -2.58 17.71 4.81
N PHE A 39 -1.91 17.13 5.79
CA PHE A 39 -2.59 16.39 6.87
C PHE A 39 -3.55 17.29 7.66
N ASP A 40 -3.13 18.52 7.97
CA ASP A 40 -3.97 19.51 8.64
C ASP A 40 -5.21 19.88 7.81
N SER A 41 -5.07 20.04 6.49
CA SER A 41 -6.21 20.30 5.59
C SER A 41 -7.27 19.19 5.60
N PHE A 42 -6.87 17.97 5.94
CA PHE A 42 -7.76 16.82 6.13
C PHE A 42 -8.28 16.69 7.57
N GLY A 43 -7.73 17.46 8.51
CA GLY A 43 -8.02 17.35 9.95
C GLY A 43 -7.51 16.05 10.56
N ILE A 44 -6.45 15.45 9.98
CA ILE A 44 -5.91 14.16 10.41
C ILE A 44 -4.50 14.31 10.95
N ARG A 45 -4.14 13.46 11.92
CA ARG A 45 -2.76 13.36 12.42
C ARG A 45 -2.03 12.16 11.85
N ALA A 46 -2.77 11.13 11.47
CA ALA A 46 -2.26 9.94 10.80
C ALA A 46 -3.21 9.52 9.67
N LEU A 47 -2.65 8.88 8.65
CA LEU A 47 -3.41 8.46 7.46
C LEU A 47 -4.51 7.44 7.77
N LEU A 48 -4.25 6.52 8.69
CA LEU A 48 -5.20 5.48 9.07
C LEU A 48 -6.44 6.07 9.75
N ASP A 49 -6.26 7.15 10.53
CA ASP A 49 -7.38 7.86 11.16
C ASP A 49 -8.27 8.50 10.10
N GLY A 50 -7.64 9.11 9.08
CA GLY A 50 -8.36 9.64 7.92
C GLY A 50 -9.15 8.57 7.18
N MET A 51 -8.53 7.44 6.86
CA MET A 51 -9.20 6.37 6.11
C MET A 51 -10.44 5.82 6.84
N LYS A 52 -10.40 5.72 8.18
CA LYS A 52 -11.57 5.35 8.99
C LYS A 52 -12.64 6.44 9.00
N ALA A 53 -12.21 7.69 9.14
CA ALA A 53 -13.12 8.84 9.27
C ALA A 53 -13.91 9.11 7.98
N PHE A 54 -13.30 8.83 6.81
CA PHE A 54 -13.94 9.01 5.52
C PHE A 54 -14.35 7.65 4.94
N ASP A 55 -15.64 7.30 5.06
CA ASP A 55 -16.29 6.13 4.43
C ASP A 55 -15.75 4.75 4.85
N GLY A 56 -15.02 4.67 5.98
CA GLY A 56 -14.58 3.39 6.55
C GLY A 56 -13.65 2.58 5.64
N LEU A 57 -12.79 3.26 4.87
CA LEU A 57 -11.90 2.58 3.93
C LEU A 57 -10.91 1.66 4.65
N GLU A 58 -10.82 0.43 4.17
CA GLU A 58 -9.86 -0.56 4.63
C GLU A 58 -9.00 -1.07 3.46
N VAL A 59 -7.78 -1.51 3.79
CA VAL A 59 -6.87 -2.12 2.83
C VAL A 59 -7.12 -3.62 2.79
N GLU A 60 -7.50 -4.13 1.61
CA GLU A 60 -7.59 -5.57 1.37
C GLU A 60 -6.19 -6.16 1.17
N ARG A 61 -5.71 -6.87 2.17
CA ARG A 61 -4.37 -7.48 2.20
C ARG A 61 -4.35 -8.88 1.60
N GLY A 62 -3.22 -9.26 1.04
CA GLY A 62 -3.03 -10.54 0.35
C GLY A 62 -3.79 -10.64 -0.97
N VAL A 63 -3.94 -9.53 -1.67
CA VAL A 63 -4.59 -9.46 -2.98
C VAL A 63 -3.58 -8.95 -3.99
N LEU A 64 -3.24 -9.78 -4.96
CA LEU A 64 -2.23 -9.49 -5.98
C LEU A 64 -2.92 -9.20 -7.32
N ALA A 65 -2.57 -8.09 -7.97
CA ALA A 65 -2.98 -7.84 -9.35
C ALA A 65 -2.17 -8.72 -10.31
N THR A 66 -2.84 -9.41 -11.23
CA THR A 66 -2.21 -10.37 -12.14
C THR A 66 -2.34 -9.99 -13.61
N ALA A 67 -3.41 -9.30 -14.00
CA ALA A 67 -3.59 -8.80 -15.35
C ALA A 67 -4.42 -7.52 -15.37
N ILE A 68 -4.11 -6.62 -16.30
CA ILE A 68 -4.91 -5.43 -16.60
C ILE A 68 -5.24 -5.43 -18.08
N ASN A 69 -6.50 -5.17 -18.42
CA ASN A 69 -6.98 -5.02 -19.79
C ASN A 69 -7.81 -3.74 -19.88
N ILE A 70 -7.55 -2.94 -20.91
CA ILE A 70 -8.18 -1.64 -21.12
C ILE A 70 -8.98 -1.70 -22.42
N ASP A 71 -10.26 -1.37 -22.33
CA ASP A 71 -11.14 -1.21 -23.47
C ASP A 71 -10.95 0.19 -24.08
N GLU A 72 -10.24 0.26 -25.20
CA GLU A 72 -9.94 1.51 -25.90
C GLU A 72 -11.21 2.19 -26.46
N ALA A 73 -12.27 1.43 -26.78
CA ALA A 73 -13.48 2.00 -27.34
C ALA A 73 -14.24 2.87 -26.33
N GLY A 74 -14.19 2.50 -25.05
CA GLY A 74 -14.87 3.20 -23.95
C GLY A 74 -13.99 4.18 -23.19
N ILE A 75 -12.70 4.32 -23.52
CA ILE A 75 -11.73 5.01 -22.66
C ILE A 75 -11.99 6.50 -22.50
N HIS A 76 -12.65 7.13 -23.48
CA HIS A 76 -12.99 8.54 -23.45
C HIS A 76 -14.30 8.84 -22.71
N ASP A 77 -15.11 7.83 -22.36
CA ASP A 77 -16.29 8.02 -21.52
C ASP A 77 -15.88 7.96 -20.04
N PRO A 78 -15.96 9.08 -19.30
CA PRO A 78 -15.57 9.11 -17.89
C PRO A 78 -16.41 8.18 -17.02
N LYS A 79 -17.63 7.79 -17.45
CA LYS A 79 -18.54 6.93 -16.71
C LYS A 79 -18.37 5.44 -17.05
N ALA A 80 -17.69 5.11 -18.14
CA ALA A 80 -17.47 3.73 -18.55
C ALA A 80 -16.47 3.03 -17.63
N HIS A 81 -16.74 1.75 -17.33
CA HIS A 81 -15.80 0.88 -16.63
C HIS A 81 -14.88 0.21 -17.64
N ALA A 82 -14.07 1.03 -18.32
CA ALA A 82 -13.21 0.58 -19.41
C ALA A 82 -12.03 -0.30 -18.95
N ILE A 83 -11.72 -0.35 -17.66
CA ILE A 83 -10.58 -1.10 -17.14
C ILE A 83 -11.07 -2.40 -16.48
N LYS A 84 -10.53 -3.54 -16.93
CA LYS A 84 -10.68 -4.85 -16.31
C LYS A 84 -9.39 -5.23 -15.61
N LEU A 85 -9.42 -5.23 -14.28
CA LEU A 85 -8.30 -5.63 -13.44
C LEU A 85 -8.56 -7.03 -12.86
N THR A 86 -7.74 -7.99 -13.25
CA THR A 86 -7.77 -9.34 -12.67
C THR A 86 -6.89 -9.38 -11.43
N VAL A 87 -7.46 -9.85 -10.32
CA VAL A 87 -6.75 -9.98 -9.04
C VAL A 87 -6.84 -11.41 -8.51
N ARG A 88 -5.78 -11.85 -7.83
CA ARG A 88 -5.67 -13.14 -7.16
C ARG A 88 -5.69 -12.91 -5.65
N HIS A 89 -6.61 -13.57 -4.97
CA HIS A 89 -6.64 -13.63 -3.52
C HIS A 89 -5.70 -14.74 -3.06
N LEU A 90 -4.63 -14.38 -2.36
CA LEU A 90 -3.58 -15.32 -1.96
C LEU A 90 -4.04 -16.18 -0.78
N THR A 91 -3.70 -17.46 -0.82
CA THR A 91 -3.80 -18.38 0.31
C THR A 91 -2.73 -18.09 1.36
N ASP A 92 -2.92 -18.54 2.59
CA ASP A 92 -1.92 -18.33 3.64
C ASP A 92 -0.56 -18.97 3.30
N LYS A 93 -0.57 -20.07 2.54
CA LYS A 93 0.66 -20.71 2.02
C LYS A 93 1.38 -19.82 1.01
N GLU A 94 0.66 -19.26 0.04
CA GLU A 94 1.22 -18.35 -0.96
C GLU A 94 1.75 -17.06 -0.31
N LEU A 95 1.04 -16.54 0.71
CA LEU A 95 1.48 -15.37 1.48
C LEU A 95 2.75 -15.62 2.28
N ALA A 96 2.85 -16.79 2.92
CA ALA A 96 4.05 -17.19 3.67
C ALA A 96 5.27 -17.36 2.75
N ALA A 97 5.07 -17.78 1.50
CA ALA A 97 6.13 -17.91 0.52
C ALA A 97 6.56 -16.55 -0.09
N ALA A 98 5.61 -15.62 -0.25
CA ALA A 98 5.86 -14.32 -0.89
C ALA A 98 6.36 -13.24 0.07
N SER A 99 6.13 -13.39 1.37
CA SER A 99 6.53 -12.38 2.37
C SER A 99 7.94 -12.66 2.87
N THR A 100 8.78 -11.62 2.91
CA THR A 100 9.89 -11.59 3.87
C THR A 100 9.30 -11.75 5.27
N PRO A 101 9.95 -12.49 6.19
CA PRO A 101 9.45 -12.67 7.56
C PRO A 101 9.51 -11.34 8.33
N ASP A 102 8.58 -10.44 8.06
CA ASP A 102 8.32 -9.27 8.89
C ASP A 102 7.69 -9.78 10.18
N THR A 103 8.46 -9.71 11.26
CA THR A 103 7.97 -10.10 12.58
C THR A 103 6.88 -9.12 13.00
N ILE A 104 5.66 -9.62 13.19
CA ILE A 104 4.56 -8.84 13.77
C ILE A 104 5.01 -8.40 15.18
N PRO A 105 5.03 -7.08 15.48
CA PRO A 105 5.42 -6.59 16.79
C PRO A 105 4.55 -7.19 17.89
N GLN A 106 5.18 -7.58 18.99
CA GLN A 106 4.54 -8.09 20.20
C GLN A 106 4.57 -7.03 21.31
N PRO A 107 3.67 -7.11 22.31
CA PRO A 107 3.73 -6.24 23.48
C PRO A 107 5.14 -6.28 24.11
N GLY A 108 5.77 -5.10 24.22
CA GLY A 108 7.15 -4.96 24.71
C GLY A 108 8.18 -4.71 23.61
N ASP A 109 7.84 -4.93 22.33
CA ASP A 109 8.69 -4.52 21.22
C ASP A 109 8.67 -2.99 21.05
N PHE A 110 9.80 -2.42 20.65
CA PHE A 110 9.95 -0.98 20.41
C PHE A 110 8.90 -0.41 19.42
N ASN A 111 8.53 -1.19 18.40
CA ASN A 111 7.59 -0.78 17.36
C ASN A 111 6.15 -1.26 17.61
N TYR A 112 5.83 -1.74 18.82
CA TYR A 112 4.47 -2.17 19.14
C TYR A 112 3.58 -0.99 19.54
N ASN A 113 2.42 -0.90 18.90
CA ASN A 113 1.34 0.02 19.27
C ASN A 113 0.04 -0.78 19.39
N SER A 114 -0.61 -0.76 20.55
CA SER A 114 -1.86 -1.49 20.77
C SER A 114 -3.00 -1.00 19.88
N ALA A 115 -2.98 0.27 19.43
CA ALA A 115 -3.97 0.79 18.49
C ALA A 115 -3.87 0.15 17.08
N ASP A 116 -2.74 -0.49 16.77
CA ASP A 116 -2.52 -1.20 15.51
C ASP A 116 -2.99 -2.66 15.53
N GLU A 117 -3.39 -3.21 16.69
CA GLU A 117 -3.85 -4.59 16.85
C GLU A 117 -4.87 -5.06 15.79
N PRO A 118 -5.91 -4.27 15.45
CA PRO A 118 -6.87 -4.64 14.40
C PRO A 118 -6.26 -4.79 13.00
N TYR A 119 -5.08 -4.23 12.77
CA TYR A 119 -4.35 -4.22 11.49
C TYR A 119 -3.16 -5.18 11.45
N LEU A 120 -2.86 -5.86 12.57
CA LEU A 120 -1.74 -6.79 12.66
C LEU A 120 -1.94 -8.03 11.79
N LYS A 121 -3.20 -8.46 11.63
CA LYS A 121 -3.57 -9.64 10.86
C LYS A 121 -4.48 -9.26 9.71
N ARG A 122 -4.29 -9.94 8.58
CA ARG A 122 -5.22 -9.88 7.45
C ARG A 122 -6.62 -10.27 7.92
N LYS A 123 -7.64 -9.51 7.50
CA LYS A 123 -9.03 -9.96 7.55
C LYS A 123 -9.27 -10.96 6.43
N VAL A 124 -9.67 -12.19 6.79
CA VAL A 124 -9.98 -13.26 5.84
C VAL A 124 -11.21 -12.85 5.03
N ALA A 125 -11.08 -12.84 3.71
CA ALA A 125 -12.15 -12.39 2.80
C ALA A 125 -13.05 -13.56 2.35
N GLY A 126 -12.66 -14.81 2.64
CA GLY A 126 -13.35 -16.02 2.18
C GLY A 126 -13.18 -16.28 0.68
N LYS A 127 -12.25 -15.56 0.04
CA LYS A 127 -11.95 -15.62 -1.40
C LYS A 127 -10.57 -16.22 -1.66
N GLU A 128 -9.88 -16.72 -0.64
CA GLU A 128 -8.51 -17.21 -0.73
C GLU A 128 -8.38 -18.30 -1.80
N GLY A 129 -7.35 -18.20 -2.62
CA GLY A 129 -7.13 -19.11 -3.76
C GLY A 129 -8.08 -18.88 -4.94
N ARG A 130 -8.87 -17.79 -4.96
CA ARG A 130 -9.74 -17.43 -6.09
C ARG A 130 -9.20 -16.23 -6.87
N THR A 131 -9.63 -16.16 -8.11
CA THR A 131 -9.37 -15.04 -9.01
C THR A 131 -10.66 -14.22 -9.16
N GLU A 132 -10.54 -12.91 -9.11
CA GLU A 132 -11.64 -11.94 -9.23
C GLU A 132 -11.33 -10.95 -10.35
N VAL A 133 -12.34 -10.58 -11.14
CA VAL A 133 -12.21 -9.52 -12.17
C VAL A 133 -12.96 -8.29 -11.68
N ILE A 134 -12.21 -7.21 -11.48
CA ILE A 134 -12.70 -5.91 -11.05
C ILE A 134 -12.89 -5.04 -12.30
N HIS A 135 -14.11 -4.54 -12.48
CA HIS A 135 -14.41 -3.53 -13.50
C HIS A 135 -14.27 -2.16 -12.86
N ALA A 136 -13.32 -1.37 -13.34
CA ALA A 136 -12.98 -0.07 -12.77
C ALA A 136 -13.05 1.02 -13.84
N ARG A 137 -13.40 2.23 -13.40
CA ARG A 137 -13.30 3.45 -14.21
C ARG A 137 -11.85 3.95 -14.24
N PHE A 138 -11.18 3.86 -13.09
CA PHE A 138 -9.81 4.31 -12.89
C PHE A 138 -9.04 3.29 -12.06
N VAL A 139 -7.74 3.17 -12.33
CA VAL A 139 -6.77 2.41 -11.52
C VAL A 139 -5.60 3.33 -11.22
N ILE A 140 -5.15 3.33 -9.96
CA ILE A 140 -3.99 4.09 -9.51
C ILE A 140 -2.93 3.08 -9.07
N GLY A 141 -1.81 3.02 -9.80
CA GLY A 141 -0.65 2.22 -9.41
C GLY A 141 0.16 2.93 -8.33
N ALA A 142 0.07 2.44 -7.09
CA ALA A 142 0.84 2.92 -5.94
C ALA A 142 1.67 1.78 -5.33
N ASP A 143 2.24 0.94 -6.19
CA ASP A 143 2.87 -0.36 -5.92
C ASP A 143 4.42 -0.32 -5.90
N GLY A 144 5.00 0.86 -5.71
CA GLY A 144 6.42 1.05 -5.39
C GLY A 144 7.37 1.11 -6.59
N SER A 145 8.69 1.11 -6.31
CA SER A 145 9.74 1.26 -7.33
C SER A 145 9.77 0.13 -8.37
N ARG A 146 9.39 -1.09 -7.96
CA ARG A 146 9.21 -2.26 -8.83
C ARG A 146 7.74 -2.43 -9.26
N SER A 147 7.05 -1.32 -9.49
CA SER A 147 5.63 -1.26 -9.85
C SER A 147 5.27 -2.28 -10.93
N TRP A 148 4.40 -3.23 -10.57
CA TRP A 148 3.78 -4.14 -11.52
C TRP A 148 2.88 -3.38 -12.47
N THR A 149 2.15 -2.38 -11.98
CA THR A 149 1.21 -1.57 -12.76
C THR A 149 1.92 -0.85 -13.89
N ARG A 150 3.07 -0.22 -13.61
CA ARG A 150 3.90 0.46 -14.60
C ARG A 150 4.34 -0.50 -15.71
N SER A 151 4.92 -1.64 -15.33
CA SER A 151 5.42 -2.63 -16.28
C SER A 151 4.29 -3.29 -17.08
N ALA A 152 3.13 -3.56 -16.47
CA ALA A 152 1.96 -4.13 -17.14
C ALA A 152 1.37 -3.20 -18.22
N LEU A 153 1.58 -1.89 -18.10
CA LEU A 153 1.19 -0.89 -19.09
C LEU A 153 2.30 -0.60 -20.12
N GLY A 154 3.45 -1.28 -20.04
CA GLY A 154 4.55 -1.11 -20.97
C GLY A 154 5.35 0.17 -20.77
N PHE A 155 5.32 0.77 -19.56
CA PHE A 155 6.15 1.93 -19.26
C PHE A 155 7.51 1.52 -18.69
N ASP A 156 8.57 2.02 -19.31
CA ASP A 156 9.94 1.83 -18.83
C ASP A 156 10.25 2.71 -17.61
N PHE A 157 11.16 2.24 -16.77
CA PHE A 157 11.72 3.04 -15.69
C PHE A 157 13.07 3.59 -16.15
N LEU A 158 13.06 4.83 -16.67
CA LEU A 158 14.26 5.48 -17.17
C LEU A 158 15.08 6.04 -16.00
N GLY A 159 16.31 5.55 -15.84
CA GLY A 159 17.30 5.97 -14.87
C GLY A 159 18.66 5.41 -15.25
N ASP A 160 19.74 5.99 -14.73
CA ASP A 160 21.08 5.44 -14.86
C ASP A 160 21.36 4.56 -13.63
N ASP A 161 21.82 3.33 -13.87
CA ASP A 161 22.18 2.35 -12.83
C ASP A 161 23.62 2.58 -12.34
N GLY A 162 24.15 3.81 -12.51
CA GLY A 162 25.53 4.19 -12.21
C GLY A 162 25.97 3.78 -10.80
N GLU A 163 27.30 3.73 -10.57
CA GLU A 163 27.91 3.24 -9.32
C GLU A 163 27.12 3.64 -8.07
N GLU A 164 26.38 2.69 -7.50
CA GLU A 164 25.51 2.94 -6.37
C GLU A 164 26.35 3.21 -5.12
N ASP A 165 26.26 4.42 -4.56
CA ASP A 165 26.74 4.70 -3.21
C ASP A 165 25.92 3.84 -2.22
N VAL A 166 26.52 2.75 -1.75
CA VAL A 166 25.86 1.84 -0.79
C VAL A 166 25.90 2.44 0.62
N GLY A 167 24.74 2.88 1.10
CA GLY A 167 24.55 3.34 2.48
C GLY A 167 23.91 2.28 3.39
N GLY A 168 24.35 2.23 4.65
CA GLY A 168 23.71 1.45 5.71
C GLY A 168 22.85 2.32 6.62
N ILE A 169 21.61 1.89 6.90
CA ILE A 169 20.69 2.57 7.83
C ILE A 169 20.46 1.64 9.03
N LEU A 170 20.53 2.19 10.24
CA LEU A 170 20.35 1.44 11.48
C LEU A 170 19.40 2.16 12.44
N ASP A 171 18.22 1.56 12.66
CA ASP A 171 17.37 1.89 13.80
C ASP A 171 17.81 1.06 15.01
N CYS A 172 18.34 1.70 16.04
CA CYS A 172 18.81 0.98 17.23
C CYS A 172 18.60 1.77 18.53
N ILE A 173 18.51 1.01 19.63
CA ILE A 173 18.69 1.54 20.98
C ILE A 173 20.15 1.27 21.36
N ALA A 174 20.96 2.32 21.46
CA ALA A 174 22.39 2.19 21.74
C ALA A 174 22.76 2.91 23.05
N THR A 175 23.61 2.26 23.85
CA THR A 175 24.36 2.92 24.92
C THR A 175 25.74 3.26 24.36
N SER A 176 26.10 4.53 24.34
CA SER A 176 27.37 4.99 23.76
C SER A 176 28.03 6.04 24.64
N ASN A 177 29.36 6.02 24.69
CA ASN A 177 30.18 7.05 25.33
C ASN A 177 30.79 8.02 24.31
N PHE A 178 30.28 8.04 23.07
CA PHE A 178 30.76 8.90 21.99
C PHE A 178 30.80 10.37 22.44
N ARG A 179 32.00 10.96 22.45
CA ARG A 179 32.22 12.39 22.70
C ARG A 179 32.64 13.06 21.39
N LYS A 180 32.06 14.23 21.13
CA LYS A 180 32.36 15.07 19.96
C LYS A 180 33.80 15.57 19.98
#